data_AF-A0A956I2A4-F1
#
_entry.id   AF-A0A956I2A4-F1
#
_cell.length_a   1.000
_cell.length_b   1.000
_cell.length_c   1.000
_cell.angle_alpha   90.00
_cell.angle_beta   90.00
_cell.angle_gamma   90.00
#
_symmetry.space_group_name_H-M   'P 1'
#
loop_
_entity.id
_entity.type
_entity.pdbx_description
1 polymer ?
#
loop_
_entity_poly.entity_id
_entity_poly.type
_entity_poly.pdbx_seq_one_letter_code
_entity_poly.pdbx_strand_id
1 'polypeptide(L)'
;MRVALTPWLVGLALLVGCRGARPAEPPRSEPIRAPSATEPEVAEARAPVAPDRCAIDEVERADIVFELPAASTPTGAVARTCARIGSSARRLFRAPMPAAWRERDAEIREDNAGIEDEYERTETLEARRGSFRAAFGRCQGVGAGAWVLEPTRASHEPSLDGRYVVTARLAYVDAAGAILRAEEEEWFLAPLRAHDEHLARTPSLRPVFDFDGDGRWEAELEAATTWGAMGGFTRERTLFTATQTEVRPAPLPEDARIDLWVDADRDGRPDVLSAEPFRTAECQEIDSGWGAPYLLVHAGPGLAFSNDDETARAWGRRVCPCRPTRLLAEPRHDHDGPLYSQRTLLRIACARLWGDDVASIEERLGAEMRELGEADGVGDVCAYSEEQLVGFAEPEPPFVLGASSPPAR
;
A
#
# COMPACT_ATOMS: atom_id res chain seq x y z
N MET A 1 -11.06 23.72 59.72
CA MET A 1 -10.38 24.88 60.32
C MET A 1 -9.38 25.40 59.29
N ARG A 2 -9.50 26.68 58.87
CA ARG A 2 -8.62 27.49 57.98
C ARG A 2 -8.58 27.03 56.51
N VAL A 3 -9.25 27.68 55.54
CA VAL A 3 -9.19 29.07 55.01
C VAL A 3 -7.86 29.40 54.31
N ALA A 4 -7.93 29.52 52.98
CA ALA A 4 -7.04 30.32 52.11
C ALA A 4 -7.81 30.57 50.78
N LEU A 5 -8.45 31.73 50.58
CA LEU A 5 -7.92 32.99 50.01
C LEU A 5 -7.56 32.90 48.49
N THR A 6 -8.56 33.21 47.64
CA THR A 6 -8.43 34.03 46.39
C THR A 6 -7.90 35.44 46.73
N PRO A 7 -7.33 36.28 45.81
CA PRO A 7 -7.77 36.62 44.43
C PRO A 7 -6.61 36.80 43.41
N TRP A 8 -6.78 36.97 42.09
CA TRP A 8 -7.20 38.18 41.36
C TRP A 8 -7.44 37.88 39.87
N LEU A 9 -8.55 38.39 39.36
CA LEU A 9 -8.87 38.57 37.94
C LEU A 9 -8.18 39.83 37.43
N VAL A 10 -7.49 39.74 36.28
CA VAL A 10 -7.26 40.88 35.39
C VAL A 10 -7.57 40.40 33.97
N GLY A 11 -8.65 40.94 33.42
CA GLY A 11 -9.01 40.76 32.03
C GLY A 11 -8.16 41.67 31.14
N LEU A 12 -7.82 41.17 29.95
CA LEU A 12 -7.37 41.99 28.84
C LEU A 12 -8.25 41.66 27.63
N ALA A 13 -9.14 42.59 27.31
CA ALA A 13 -9.88 42.61 26.06
C ALA A 13 -8.99 43.24 24.98
N LEU A 14 -8.63 42.49 23.95
CA LEU A 14 -7.98 43.01 22.75
C LEU A 14 -9.07 43.39 21.73
N LEU A 15 -9.36 44.70 21.69
CA LEU A 15 -10.05 45.35 20.59
C LEU A 15 -9.05 45.51 19.43
N VAL A 16 -9.12 44.63 18.43
CA VAL A 16 -8.44 44.82 17.15
C VAL A 16 -9.39 45.57 16.22
N GLY A 17 -9.03 46.82 15.92
CA GLY A 17 -9.75 47.66 14.97
C GLY A 17 -9.51 47.21 13.52
N CYS A 18 -10.56 46.78 12.86
CA CYS A 18 -10.59 46.62 11.41
C CYS A 18 -10.57 48.02 10.74
N ARG A 19 -9.41 48.43 10.24
CA ARG A 19 -9.31 49.53 9.27
C ARG A 19 -9.69 49.01 7.89
N GLY A 20 -10.64 49.70 7.26
CA GLY A 20 -11.25 49.32 5.98
C GLY A 20 -10.26 49.22 4.84
N ALA A 21 -10.24 48.05 4.20
CA ALA A 21 -9.79 47.89 2.83
C ALA A 21 -10.88 48.41 1.89
N ARG A 22 -10.48 49.21 0.91
CA ARG A 22 -11.36 49.65 -0.18
C ARG A 22 -11.79 48.43 -1.01
N PRO A 23 -13.05 48.35 -1.47
CA PRO A 23 -13.42 47.32 -2.44
C PRO A 23 -12.64 47.55 -3.74
N ALA A 24 -11.95 46.51 -4.20
CA ALA A 24 -11.33 46.50 -5.52
C ALA A 24 -12.43 46.56 -6.58
N GLU A 25 -12.24 47.40 -7.60
CA GLU A 25 -13.12 47.42 -8.78
C GLU A 25 -13.11 46.04 -9.46
N PRO A 26 -14.28 45.50 -9.84
CA PRO A 26 -14.33 44.26 -10.59
C PRO A 26 -13.64 44.46 -11.96
N PRO A 27 -12.85 43.48 -12.44
CA PRO A 27 -12.24 43.55 -13.75
C PRO A 27 -13.33 43.66 -14.82
N ARG A 28 -13.12 44.58 -15.77
CA ARG A 28 -13.98 44.72 -16.95
C ARG A 28 -13.90 43.41 -17.74
N SER A 29 -15.03 42.71 -17.83
CA SER A 29 -15.21 41.56 -18.70
C SER A 29 -15.05 41.99 -20.16
N GLU A 30 -13.99 41.53 -20.82
CA GLU A 30 -13.93 41.60 -22.29
C GLU A 30 -15.01 40.69 -22.89
N PRO A 31 -15.65 41.11 -24.00
CA PRO A 31 -16.66 40.29 -24.66
C PRO A 31 -16.01 39.02 -25.21
N ILE A 32 -16.39 37.87 -24.65
CA ILE A 32 -16.08 36.55 -25.17
C ILE A 32 -16.61 36.50 -26.61
N ARG A 33 -15.69 36.43 -27.59
CA ARG A 33 -16.04 36.13 -28.98
C ARG A 33 -16.70 34.76 -29.01
N ALA A 34 -17.94 34.70 -29.50
CA ALA A 34 -18.62 33.45 -29.75
C ALA A 34 -17.74 32.57 -30.66
N PRO A 35 -17.52 31.28 -30.32
CA PRO A 35 -16.84 30.36 -31.20
C PRO A 35 -17.63 30.27 -32.52
N SER A 36 -16.90 30.45 -33.62
CA SER A 36 -17.43 30.28 -34.98
C SER A 36 -17.96 28.85 -35.09
N ALA A 37 -19.18 28.70 -35.59
CA ALA A 37 -19.83 27.41 -35.79
C ALA A 37 -18.96 26.51 -36.69
N THR A 38 -18.25 25.57 -36.08
CA THR A 38 -17.60 24.46 -36.77
C THR A 38 -18.69 23.51 -37.25
N GLU A 39 -18.53 23.02 -38.48
CA GLU A 39 -19.46 22.10 -39.12
C GLU A 39 -19.71 20.87 -38.25
N PRO A 40 -20.95 20.32 -38.22
CA PRO A 40 -21.25 19.13 -37.44
C PRO A 40 -20.47 17.95 -38.03
N GLU A 41 -19.45 17.52 -37.30
CA GLU A 41 -18.77 16.26 -37.54
C GLU A 41 -19.82 15.15 -37.46
N VAL A 42 -20.08 14.51 -38.60
CA VAL A 42 -21.02 13.39 -38.71
C VAL A 42 -20.38 12.21 -38.00
N ALA A 43 -20.57 12.13 -36.69
CA ALA A 43 -20.18 10.95 -35.91
C ALA A 43 -20.97 9.76 -36.46
N GLU A 44 -20.29 8.87 -37.19
CA GLU A 44 -20.84 7.57 -37.58
C GLU A 44 -21.25 6.85 -36.29
N ALA A 45 -22.55 6.63 -36.13
CA ALA A 45 -23.10 5.89 -35.01
C ALA A 45 -22.58 4.44 -35.09
N ARG A 46 -21.49 4.14 -34.38
CA ARG A 46 -21.02 2.76 -34.17
C ARG A 46 -22.16 1.99 -33.51
N ALA A 47 -22.50 0.83 -34.08
CA ALA A 47 -23.53 -0.04 -33.54
C ALA A 47 -23.18 -0.42 -32.09
N PRO A 48 -24.16 -0.46 -31.17
CA PRO A 48 -23.90 -0.80 -29.78
C PRO A 48 -23.34 -2.22 -29.69
N VAL A 49 -22.14 -2.35 -29.13
CA VAL A 49 -21.51 -3.63 -28.83
C VAL A 49 -22.41 -4.35 -27.82
N ALA A 50 -22.74 -5.62 -28.07
CA ALA A 50 -23.55 -6.40 -27.14
C ALA A 50 -22.84 -6.47 -25.78
N PRO A 51 -23.54 -6.27 -24.65
CA PRO A 51 -22.91 -6.27 -23.34
C PRO A 51 -22.18 -7.58 -23.11
N ASP A 52 -20.89 -7.47 -22.81
CA ASP A 52 -20.03 -8.60 -22.49
C ASP A 52 -20.65 -9.33 -21.29
N ARG A 53 -21.10 -10.57 -21.50
CA ARG A 53 -21.66 -11.40 -20.42
C ARG A 53 -20.61 -11.76 -19.37
N CYS A 54 -19.34 -11.47 -19.66
CA CYS A 54 -18.19 -11.54 -18.78
C CYS A 54 -17.76 -10.17 -18.28
N ALA A 55 -18.69 -9.26 -17.98
CA ALA A 55 -18.36 -8.04 -17.28
C ALA A 55 -17.66 -8.41 -15.96
N ILE A 56 -16.35 -8.19 -15.92
CA ILE A 56 -15.57 -8.26 -14.70
C ILE A 56 -15.86 -6.94 -14.01
N ASP A 57 -16.84 -6.96 -13.11
CA ASP A 57 -17.07 -5.82 -12.24
C ASP A 57 -15.77 -5.58 -11.46
N GLU A 58 -15.33 -4.32 -11.38
CA GLU A 58 -14.26 -3.98 -10.46
C GLU A 58 -14.71 -4.49 -9.10
N VAL A 59 -14.00 -5.50 -8.58
CA VAL A 59 -14.35 -6.11 -7.30
C VAL A 59 -14.49 -4.95 -6.32
N GLU A 60 -15.72 -4.72 -5.85
CA GLU A 60 -16.01 -3.55 -5.02
C GLU A 60 -15.13 -3.67 -3.77
N ARG A 61 -14.04 -2.90 -3.73
CA ARG A 61 -13.04 -2.92 -2.65
C ARG A 61 -13.68 -2.72 -1.25
N ALA A 62 -14.91 -2.19 -1.21
CA ALA A 62 -15.65 -1.86 0.00
C ALA A 62 -16.03 -3.09 0.86
N ASP A 63 -16.25 -4.27 0.26
CA ASP A 63 -16.71 -5.47 0.99
C ASP A 63 -15.56 -6.40 1.42
N ILE A 64 -14.31 -6.03 1.12
CA ILE A 64 -13.15 -6.91 1.24
C ILE A 64 -12.39 -6.70 2.56
N VAL A 65 -12.60 -5.58 3.25
CA VAL A 65 -11.75 -5.19 4.37
C VAL A 65 -12.09 -6.00 5.63
N PHE A 66 -11.25 -6.97 5.96
CA PHE A 66 -11.26 -7.58 7.29
C PHE A 66 -10.81 -6.54 8.32
N GLU A 67 -11.70 -6.19 9.26
CA GLU A 67 -11.36 -5.30 10.36
C GLU A 67 -10.41 -6.00 11.33
N LEU A 68 -9.13 -5.62 11.25
CA LEU A 68 -8.14 -6.11 12.20
C LEU A 68 -8.51 -5.63 13.61
N PRO A 69 -8.40 -6.51 14.62
CA PRO A 69 -8.76 -6.14 15.97
C PRO A 69 -7.84 -5.05 16.51
N ALA A 70 -8.42 -4.15 17.30
CA ALA A 70 -7.65 -3.09 17.94
C ALA A 70 -6.60 -3.70 18.88
N ALA A 71 -5.36 -3.23 18.76
CA ALA A 71 -4.30 -3.57 19.70
C ALA A 71 -4.74 -3.28 21.14
N SER A 72 -4.51 -4.24 22.03
CA SER A 72 -4.80 -4.08 23.45
C SER A 72 -3.63 -3.40 24.17
N THR A 73 -3.89 -2.84 25.35
CA THR A 73 -2.81 -2.31 26.19
C THR A 73 -2.15 -3.46 26.94
N PRO A 74 -0.82 -3.68 26.81
CA PRO A 74 -0.13 -4.72 27.57
C PRO A 74 -0.29 -4.53 29.07
N THR A 75 -0.37 -5.62 29.84
CA THR A 75 -0.50 -5.58 31.30
C THR A 75 0.62 -6.37 31.99
N GLY A 76 0.73 -6.23 33.31
CA GLY A 76 1.58 -7.09 34.14
C GLY A 76 3.06 -7.14 33.72
N ALA A 77 3.57 -8.34 33.47
CA ALA A 77 4.96 -8.57 33.07
C ALA A 77 5.27 -8.01 31.67
N VAL A 78 4.34 -8.19 30.72
CA VAL A 78 4.45 -7.67 29.35
C VAL A 78 4.67 -6.16 29.37
N ALA A 79 3.82 -5.42 30.11
CA ALA A 79 3.91 -3.96 30.24
C ALA A 79 5.28 -3.48 30.76
N ARG A 80 5.85 -4.17 31.75
CA ARG A 80 7.17 -3.83 32.31
C ARG A 80 8.29 -4.09 31.29
N THR A 81 8.26 -5.21 30.59
CA THR A 81 9.24 -5.51 29.54
C THR A 81 9.13 -4.52 28.39
N CYS A 82 7.92 -4.21 27.94
CA CYS A 82 7.65 -3.18 26.93
C CYS A 82 8.13 -1.79 27.34
N ALA A 83 7.90 -1.37 28.59
CA ALA A 83 8.38 -0.09 29.10
C ALA A 83 9.92 0.02 29.07
N ARG A 84 10.62 -1.10 29.34
CA ARG A 84 12.08 -1.20 29.26
C ARG A 84 12.57 -1.11 27.82
N ILE A 85 11.98 -1.86 26.88
CA ILE A 85 12.31 -1.80 25.44
C ILE A 85 12.08 -0.37 24.92
N GLY A 86 10.90 0.20 25.17
CA GLY A 86 10.58 1.57 24.76
C GLY A 86 11.49 2.63 25.39
N SER A 87 11.99 2.41 26.61
CA SER A 87 12.98 3.30 27.22
C SER A 87 14.35 3.20 26.57
N SER A 88 14.77 2.00 26.18
CA SER A 88 16.00 1.80 25.39
C SER A 88 15.88 2.47 24.02
N ALA A 89 14.77 2.26 23.31
CA ALA A 89 14.48 2.94 22.05
C ALA A 89 14.55 4.46 22.18
N ARG A 90 13.89 5.04 23.19
CA ARG A 90 13.94 6.49 23.44
C ARG A 90 15.35 7.01 23.71
N ARG A 91 16.22 6.25 24.39
CA ARG A 91 17.62 6.66 24.60
C ARG A 91 18.40 6.65 23.30
N LEU A 92 18.22 5.61 22.48
CA LEU A 92 18.85 5.48 21.17
C LEU A 92 18.46 6.64 20.24
N PHE A 93 17.17 6.96 20.18
CA PHE A 93 16.65 8.13 19.45
C PHE A 93 16.79 9.46 20.20
N ARG A 94 17.60 9.57 21.26
CA ARG A 94 17.96 10.85 21.89
C ARG A 94 19.36 11.33 21.51
N ALA A 95 20.15 10.51 20.82
CA ALA A 95 21.46 10.94 20.31
C ALA A 95 21.30 12.22 19.46
N PRO A 96 22.15 13.24 19.67
CA PRO A 96 22.05 14.49 18.90
C PRO A 96 22.15 14.21 17.40
N MET A 97 21.34 14.89 16.59
CA MET A 97 21.49 14.81 15.12
C MET A 97 22.90 15.29 14.74
N PRO A 98 23.53 14.70 13.71
CA PRO A 98 24.73 15.28 13.11
C PRO A 98 24.52 16.74 12.71
N ALA A 99 25.56 17.57 12.73
CA ALA A 99 25.45 18.99 12.38
C ALA A 99 24.86 19.21 10.99
N ALA A 100 25.34 18.46 9.99
CA ALA A 100 24.84 18.51 8.62
C ALA A 100 23.33 18.23 8.50
N TRP A 101 22.77 17.35 9.34
CA TRP A 101 21.33 17.11 9.37
C TRP A 101 20.55 18.24 10.02
N ARG A 102 21.09 18.90 11.04
CA ARG A 102 20.45 20.10 11.62
C ARG A 102 20.44 21.25 10.62
N GLU A 103 21.51 21.40 9.86
CA GLU A 103 21.60 22.38 8.77
C GLU A 103 20.55 22.06 7.70
N ARG A 104 20.49 20.82 7.23
CA ARG A 104 19.47 20.39 6.26
C ARG A 104 18.04 20.52 6.77
N ASP A 105 17.78 20.18 8.04
CA ASP A 105 16.47 20.35 8.67
C ASP A 105 16.07 21.83 8.79
N ALA A 106 17.04 22.71 8.99
CA ALA A 106 16.82 24.16 8.98
C ALA A 106 16.48 24.65 7.56
N GLU A 107 17.19 24.19 6.53
CA GLU A 107 16.88 24.47 5.12
C GLU A 107 15.45 24.04 4.78
N ILE A 108 15.05 22.80 5.12
CA ILE A 108 13.70 22.29 4.87
C ILE A 108 12.64 23.16 5.56
N ARG A 109 12.89 23.62 6.78
CA ARG A 109 11.97 24.53 7.49
C ARG A 109 11.87 25.89 6.83
N GLU A 110 12.98 26.41 6.30
CA GLU A 110 13.02 27.67 5.56
C GLU A 110 12.25 27.54 4.23
N ASP A 111 12.50 26.47 3.48
CA ASP A 111 11.79 26.15 2.24
C ASP A 111 10.28 26.04 2.49
N ASN A 112 9.86 25.29 3.52
CA ASN A 112 8.46 25.15 3.90
C ASN A 112 7.78 26.44 4.37
N ALA A 113 8.53 27.43 4.87
CA ALA A 113 7.94 28.66 5.38
C ALA A 113 7.29 29.50 4.27
N GLY A 114 7.70 29.30 3.02
CA GLY A 114 7.12 29.93 1.83
C GLY A 114 5.99 29.14 1.17
N ILE A 115 5.72 27.91 1.61
CA ILE A 115 4.75 27.02 0.99
C ILE A 115 3.39 27.19 1.69
N GLU A 116 2.42 27.74 0.94
CA GLU A 116 1.05 27.93 1.41
C GLU A 116 0.26 26.63 1.44
N ASP A 117 0.49 25.73 0.47
CA ASP A 117 -0.16 24.43 0.38
C ASP A 117 0.46 23.43 1.36
N GLU A 118 -0.31 22.92 2.30
CA GLU A 118 0.15 21.91 3.25
C GLU A 118 0.59 20.62 2.57
N TYR A 119 0.02 20.28 1.41
CA TYR A 119 0.39 19.09 0.63
C TYR A 119 1.74 19.21 -0.05
N GLU A 120 2.25 20.42 -0.23
CA GLU A 120 3.58 20.68 -0.78
C GLU A 120 4.63 20.81 0.34
N ARG A 121 4.23 20.75 1.61
CA ARG A 121 5.17 20.87 2.74
C ARG A 121 5.86 19.56 3.02
N THR A 122 7.18 19.62 2.93
CA THR A 122 8.05 18.51 3.27
C THR A 122 8.09 18.29 4.78
N GLU A 123 7.78 17.08 5.24
CA GLU A 123 7.91 16.74 6.66
C GLU A 123 9.35 17.02 7.16
N THR A 124 9.53 17.71 8.29
CA THR A 124 10.88 18.00 8.80
C THR A 124 11.62 16.70 9.21
N LEU A 125 12.96 16.70 9.20
CA LEU A 125 13.75 15.54 9.64
C LEU A 125 13.49 15.22 11.12
N GLU A 126 13.21 16.24 11.94
CA GLU A 126 12.80 16.05 13.33
C GLU A 126 11.43 15.36 13.45
N ALA A 127 10.45 15.75 12.63
CA ALA A 127 9.14 15.10 12.58
C ALA A 127 9.25 13.63 12.14
N ARG A 128 10.01 13.34 11.06
CA ARG A 128 10.29 11.97 10.60
C ARG A 128 10.96 11.12 11.67
N ARG A 129 11.98 11.66 12.34
CA ARG A 129 12.63 11.00 13.48
C ARG A 129 11.64 10.78 14.63
N GLY A 130 10.70 11.70 14.84
CA GLY A 130 9.58 11.56 15.76
C GLY A 130 8.68 10.37 15.42
N SER A 131 8.31 10.23 14.15
CA SER A 131 7.51 9.11 13.61
C SER A 131 8.23 7.77 13.77
N PHE A 132 9.52 7.68 13.42
CA PHE A 132 10.34 6.49 13.69
C PHE A 132 10.41 6.17 15.18
N ARG A 133 10.67 7.16 16.03
CA ARG A 133 10.67 6.98 17.48
C ARG A 133 9.30 6.50 18.01
N ALA A 134 8.21 6.83 17.35
CA ALA A 134 6.86 6.40 17.73
C ALA A 134 6.57 4.95 17.32
N ALA A 135 7.12 4.48 16.20
CA ALA A 135 7.00 3.08 15.77
C ALA A 135 7.94 2.15 16.54
N PHE A 136 9.20 2.54 16.70
CA PHE A 136 10.21 1.73 17.38
C PHE A 136 10.06 1.76 18.91
N GLY A 137 10.09 0.58 19.52
CA GLY A 137 9.96 0.40 20.97
C GLY A 137 8.54 0.58 21.51
N ARG A 138 7.54 0.81 20.63
CA ARG A 138 6.13 0.76 21.00
C ARG A 138 5.66 -0.70 20.89
N CYS A 139 5.21 -1.24 22.02
CA CYS A 139 4.57 -2.55 22.02
C CYS A 139 3.12 -2.46 21.54
N GLN A 140 2.73 -3.39 20.68
CA GLN A 140 1.36 -3.65 20.25
C GLN A 140 0.86 -4.87 21.03
N GLY A 141 0.03 -4.65 22.05
CA GLY A 141 -0.51 -5.73 22.87
C GLY A 141 -1.52 -6.57 22.10
N VAL A 142 -1.43 -7.88 22.23
CA VAL A 142 -2.34 -8.83 21.57
C VAL A 142 -2.42 -10.12 22.38
N GLY A 143 -3.64 -10.61 22.62
CA GLY A 143 -3.86 -11.76 23.49
C GLY A 143 -3.17 -11.57 24.86
N ALA A 144 -2.30 -12.51 25.21
CA ALA A 144 -1.50 -12.46 26.44
C ALA A 144 -0.09 -11.86 26.27
N GLY A 145 0.31 -11.48 25.06
CA GLY A 145 1.65 -10.97 24.76
C GLY A 145 1.66 -9.61 24.07
N ALA A 146 2.79 -9.27 23.45
CA ALA A 146 2.92 -8.06 22.65
C ALA A 146 4.02 -8.15 21.59
N TRP A 147 3.77 -7.54 20.43
CA TRP A 147 4.75 -7.36 19.35
C TRP A 147 5.47 -6.02 19.48
N VAL A 148 6.76 -5.95 19.12
CA VAL A 148 7.52 -4.70 19.15
C VAL A 148 8.68 -4.73 18.14
N LEU A 149 8.91 -3.58 17.48
CA LEU A 149 10.16 -3.32 16.75
C LEU A 149 11.20 -2.82 17.76
N GLU A 150 12.18 -3.64 18.12
CA GLU A 150 13.25 -3.32 19.07
C GLU A 150 14.45 -2.70 18.33
N PRO A 151 14.68 -1.36 18.39
CA PRO A 151 15.86 -0.76 17.77
C PRO A 151 17.11 -1.17 18.55
N THR A 152 18.10 -1.69 17.83
CA THR A 152 19.37 -2.19 18.40
C THR A 152 20.50 -1.20 18.17
N ARG A 153 20.47 -0.49 17.02
CA ARG A 153 21.43 0.55 16.66
C ARG A 153 20.73 1.68 15.92
N ALA A 154 21.21 2.89 16.15
CA ALA A 154 21.00 3.98 15.21
C ALA A 154 22.33 4.64 14.93
N SER A 155 22.64 4.78 13.65
CA SER A 155 23.86 5.44 13.19
C SER A 155 23.57 6.30 11.98
N HIS A 156 24.44 7.27 11.77
CA HIS A 156 24.52 7.99 10.52
C HIS A 156 25.51 7.27 9.62
N GLU A 157 25.14 7.03 8.36
CA GLU A 157 25.99 6.34 7.39
C GLU A 157 26.34 7.30 6.24
N PRO A 158 27.52 7.97 6.29
CA PRO A 158 27.95 8.89 5.24
C PRO A 158 28.04 8.23 3.86
N SER A 159 28.37 6.93 3.80
CA SER A 159 28.48 6.20 2.53
C SER A 159 27.15 6.01 1.81
N LEU A 160 26.03 6.24 2.50
CA LEU A 160 24.67 6.16 1.96
C LEU A 160 24.06 7.54 1.79
N ASP A 161 24.80 8.48 1.19
CA ASP A 161 24.38 9.88 1.00
C ASP A 161 23.97 10.58 2.30
N GLY A 162 24.59 10.19 3.43
CA GLY A 162 24.26 10.73 4.75
C GLY A 162 22.91 10.26 5.30
N ARG A 163 22.41 9.09 4.88
CA ARG A 163 21.22 8.46 5.47
C ARG A 163 21.37 8.20 6.97
N TYR A 164 20.25 8.28 7.68
CA TYR A 164 20.15 7.81 9.06
C TYR A 164 19.69 6.36 9.01
N VAL A 165 20.46 5.46 9.59
CA VAL A 165 20.20 4.02 9.57
C VAL A 165 19.76 3.60 10.96
N VAL A 166 18.61 2.93 11.04
CA VAL A 166 18.13 2.27 12.24
C VAL A 166 18.23 0.78 11.99
N THR A 167 19.12 0.10 12.72
CA THR A 167 19.09 -1.35 12.83
C THR A 167 18.13 -1.69 13.97
N ALA A 168 17.23 -2.61 13.73
CA ALA A 168 16.31 -3.11 14.73
C ALA A 168 16.09 -4.61 14.52
N ARG A 169 15.18 -5.17 15.29
CA ARG A 169 14.67 -6.52 15.07
C ARG A 169 13.23 -6.59 15.51
N LEU A 170 12.49 -7.49 14.89
CA LEU A 170 11.17 -7.83 15.39
C LEU A 170 11.30 -8.68 16.66
N ALA A 171 10.47 -8.39 17.64
CA ALA A 171 10.42 -9.15 18.89
C ALA A 171 9.00 -9.37 19.37
N TYR A 172 8.79 -10.50 20.04
CA TYR A 172 7.56 -10.85 20.73
C TYR A 172 7.84 -10.96 22.23
N VAL A 173 6.99 -10.33 23.05
CA VAL A 173 7.02 -10.40 24.50
C VAL A 173 5.90 -11.31 24.96
N ASP A 174 6.23 -12.47 25.54
CA ASP A 174 5.22 -13.42 26.01
C ASP A 174 4.54 -12.98 27.31
N ALA A 175 3.53 -13.74 27.76
CA ALA A 175 2.77 -13.46 28.98
C ALA A 175 3.62 -13.38 30.26
N ALA A 176 4.75 -14.11 30.30
CA ALA A 176 5.70 -14.08 31.41
C ALA A 176 6.68 -12.89 31.32
N GLY A 177 6.67 -12.16 30.21
CA GLY A 177 7.56 -11.04 29.92
C GLY A 177 8.91 -11.46 29.34
N ALA A 178 9.08 -12.72 28.93
CA ALA A 178 10.23 -13.19 28.17
C ALA A 178 10.17 -12.64 26.74
N ILE A 179 11.34 -12.50 26.10
CA ILE A 179 11.46 -11.86 24.79
C ILE A 179 11.99 -12.87 23.79
N LEU A 180 11.20 -13.14 22.75
CA LEU A 180 11.57 -13.87 21.55
C LEU A 180 11.90 -12.87 20.46
N ARG A 181 12.85 -13.20 19.58
CA ARG A 181 13.41 -12.24 18.62
C ARG A 181 13.59 -12.90 17.26
N ALA A 182 13.46 -12.07 16.23
CA ALA A 182 13.88 -12.40 14.88
C ALA A 182 15.36 -12.02 14.68
N GLU A 183 15.87 -12.32 13.50
CA GLU A 183 17.14 -11.76 13.04
C GLU A 183 17.07 -10.23 12.97
N GLU A 184 18.24 -9.59 12.99
CA GLU A 184 18.32 -8.13 12.86
C GLU A 184 18.14 -7.71 11.40
N GLU A 185 17.38 -6.65 11.19
CA GLU A 185 17.19 -6.03 9.89
C GLU A 185 17.63 -4.56 9.94
N GLU A 186 18.05 -4.03 8.79
CA GLU A 186 18.45 -2.64 8.62
C GLU A 186 17.35 -1.85 7.92
N TRP A 187 16.90 -0.76 8.55
CA TRP A 187 15.95 0.18 7.96
C TRP A 187 16.60 1.54 7.77
N PHE A 188 16.25 2.19 6.66
CA PHE A 188 16.82 3.47 6.26
C PHE A 188 15.82 4.60 6.43
N LEU A 189 16.28 5.71 7.00
CA LEU A 189 15.66 7.02 6.90
C LEU A 189 16.35 7.77 5.75
N ALA A 190 15.68 7.81 4.60
CA ALA A 190 16.17 8.54 3.43
C ALA A 190 16.22 10.05 3.71
N PRO A 191 17.32 10.76 3.37
CA PRO A 191 17.36 12.21 3.41
C PRO A 191 16.34 12.74 2.41
N LEU A 192 15.54 13.70 2.86
CA LEU A 192 14.54 14.38 2.04
C LEU A 192 15.21 15.14 0.89
N ARG A 193 15.00 14.65 -0.33
CA ARG A 193 14.92 15.54 -1.49
C ARG A 193 13.47 16.02 -1.60
N ALA A 194 13.27 17.28 -1.94
CA ALA A 194 11.98 17.98 -1.95
C ALA A 194 10.92 17.41 -2.94
N HIS A 195 11.22 16.30 -3.60
CA HIS A 195 10.29 15.60 -4.50
C HIS A 195 10.02 14.14 -4.07
N ASP A 196 10.61 13.71 -2.95
CA ASP A 196 10.60 12.32 -2.46
C ASP A 196 9.77 12.17 -1.17
N GLU A 197 8.70 12.96 -1.04
CA GLU A 197 7.85 12.99 0.15
C GLU A 197 7.14 11.65 0.40
N HIS A 198 7.01 10.81 -0.62
CA HIS A 198 6.36 9.51 -0.52
C HIS A 198 7.27 8.37 -0.01
N LEU A 199 8.60 8.55 0.07
CA LEU A 199 9.53 7.41 -0.03
C LEU A 199 9.95 6.73 1.29
N ALA A 200 9.81 7.36 2.46
CA ALA A 200 10.25 6.78 3.73
C ALA A 200 9.09 6.63 4.70
N ARG A 201 8.21 5.66 4.44
CA ARG A 201 7.18 5.30 5.41
C ARG A 201 7.83 4.63 6.61
N THR A 202 7.44 5.09 7.78
CA THR A 202 7.83 4.45 9.04
C THR A 202 7.32 3.02 9.03
N PRO A 203 8.13 2.01 9.40
CA PRO A 203 7.65 0.63 9.43
C PRO A 203 6.42 0.53 10.35
N SER A 204 5.42 -0.19 9.88
CA SER A 204 4.17 -0.40 10.60
C SER A 204 4.10 -1.86 11.03
N LEU A 205 3.99 -2.07 12.35
CA LEU A 205 3.83 -3.39 12.94
C LEU A 205 2.42 -3.51 13.50
N ARG A 206 1.66 -4.50 13.02
CA ARG A 206 0.28 -4.74 13.46
C ARG A 206 0.08 -6.24 13.78
N PRO A 207 -0.46 -6.59 14.96
CA PRO A 207 -0.98 -7.93 15.18
C PRO A 207 -2.15 -8.19 14.21
N VAL A 208 -2.25 -9.42 13.68
CA VAL A 208 -3.26 -9.77 12.67
C VAL A 208 -4.27 -10.77 13.21
N PHE A 209 -3.82 -11.99 13.48
CA PHE A 209 -4.67 -13.10 13.91
C PHE A 209 -3.82 -14.21 14.57
N ASP A 210 -4.44 -15.14 15.28
CA ASP A 210 -3.83 -16.36 15.83
C ASP A 210 -4.08 -17.54 14.88
N PHE A 211 -3.24 -17.67 13.85
CA PHE A 211 -3.47 -18.60 12.74
C PHE A 211 -3.25 -20.06 13.13
N ASP A 212 -2.36 -20.34 14.07
CA ASP A 212 -2.10 -21.69 14.57
C ASP A 212 -2.88 -22.06 15.84
N GLY A 213 -3.58 -21.10 16.44
CA GLY A 213 -4.43 -21.31 17.61
C GLY A 213 -3.64 -21.55 18.89
N ASP A 214 -2.37 -21.14 18.94
CA ASP A 214 -1.50 -21.35 20.09
C ASP A 214 -1.61 -20.25 21.16
N GLY A 215 -2.46 -19.25 20.92
CA GLY A 215 -2.70 -18.10 21.78
C GLY A 215 -1.73 -16.94 21.55
N ARG A 216 -0.77 -17.07 20.62
CA ARG A 216 0.16 -16.02 20.20
C ARG A 216 -0.19 -15.60 18.79
N TRP A 217 -0.69 -14.39 18.69
CA TRP A 217 -1.09 -13.87 17.39
C TRP A 217 0.13 -13.60 16.53
N GLU A 218 0.04 -13.90 15.25
CA GLU A 218 0.95 -13.42 14.22
C GLU A 218 0.85 -11.89 14.06
N ALA A 219 1.91 -11.31 13.51
CA ALA A 219 1.93 -9.89 13.17
C ALA A 219 2.41 -9.65 11.74
N GLU A 220 1.77 -8.71 11.07
CA GLU A 220 2.24 -8.15 9.81
C GLU A 220 3.19 -6.99 10.12
N LEU A 221 4.36 -7.05 9.49
CA LEU A 221 5.28 -5.92 9.36
C LEU A 221 5.17 -5.38 7.93
N GLU A 222 4.71 -4.14 7.80
CA GLU A 222 4.80 -3.37 6.56
C GLU A 222 6.04 -2.47 6.64
N ALA A 223 6.99 -2.67 5.73
CA ALA A 223 8.19 -1.85 5.61
C ALA A 223 8.37 -1.39 4.17
N ALA A 224 8.90 -0.19 3.99
CA ALA A 224 9.27 0.30 2.67
C ALA A 224 10.67 -0.23 2.31
N THR A 225 10.80 -0.96 1.22
CA THR A 225 12.08 -1.32 0.60
C THR A 225 12.35 -0.37 -0.57
N THR A 226 13.49 0.31 -0.54
CA THR A 226 13.90 1.20 -1.64
C THR A 226 14.59 0.38 -2.72
N TRP A 227 14.21 0.55 -3.98
CA TRP A 227 14.93 -0.03 -5.11
C TRP A 227 15.51 1.04 -6.03
N GLY A 228 16.66 0.70 -6.61
CA GLY A 228 17.27 1.44 -7.71
C GLY A 228 17.76 2.85 -7.39
N ALA A 229 18.50 3.43 -8.34
CA ALA A 229 19.01 4.80 -8.24
C ALA A 229 17.91 5.87 -8.39
N MET A 230 16.71 5.47 -8.84
CA MET A 230 15.59 6.36 -9.15
C MET A 230 14.65 6.62 -7.96
N GLY A 231 14.91 6.04 -6.79
CA GLY A 231 14.12 6.30 -5.58
C GLY A 231 12.75 5.64 -5.55
N GLY A 232 12.49 4.61 -6.37
CA GLY A 232 11.27 3.82 -6.21
C GLY A 232 11.26 3.07 -4.88
N PHE A 233 10.07 2.83 -4.33
CA PHE A 233 9.91 1.98 -3.15
C PHE A 233 8.79 0.97 -3.36
N THR A 234 8.93 -0.18 -2.70
CA THR A 234 7.81 -1.09 -2.46
C THR A 234 7.47 -1.18 -1.01
N ARG A 235 6.20 -1.42 -0.74
CA ARG A 235 5.74 -1.84 0.57
C ARG A 235 5.81 -3.36 0.59
N GLU A 236 6.82 -3.84 1.27
CA GLU A 236 6.89 -5.25 1.61
C GLU A 236 6.11 -5.46 2.88
N ARG A 237 5.13 -6.37 2.81
CA ARG A 237 4.37 -6.85 3.96
C ARG A 237 4.74 -8.28 4.21
N THR A 238 5.24 -8.53 5.41
CA THR A 238 5.68 -9.87 5.84
C THR A 238 4.89 -10.27 7.07
N LEU A 239 4.31 -11.47 7.05
CA LEU A 239 3.66 -12.08 8.21
C LEU A 239 4.71 -12.79 9.06
N PHE A 240 4.73 -12.53 10.35
CA PHE A 240 5.64 -13.15 11.31
C PHE A 240 4.86 -13.92 12.38
N THR A 241 5.41 -15.07 12.79
CA THR A 241 4.92 -15.89 13.89
C THR A 241 5.98 -15.99 15.00
N ALA A 242 5.54 -16.16 16.24
CA ALA A 242 6.39 -16.31 17.42
C ALA A 242 6.33 -17.75 17.94
N THR A 243 7.39 -18.53 17.70
CA THR A 243 7.50 -19.90 18.20
C THR A 243 7.88 -19.93 19.69
N GLN A 244 8.19 -21.10 20.26
CA GLN A 244 8.69 -21.17 21.63
C GLN A 244 10.09 -20.56 21.81
N THR A 245 10.87 -20.45 20.73
CA THR A 245 12.29 -20.10 20.81
C THR A 245 12.67 -18.85 20.02
N GLU A 246 11.87 -18.46 19.01
CA GLU A 246 12.22 -17.38 18.09
C GLU A 246 11.00 -16.71 17.47
N VAL A 247 11.22 -15.57 16.84
CA VAL A 247 10.29 -14.97 15.88
C VAL A 247 10.82 -15.25 14.47
N ARG A 248 9.97 -15.70 13.57
CA ARG A 248 10.34 -15.99 12.17
C ARG A 248 9.20 -15.65 11.20
N PRO A 249 9.48 -15.47 9.90
CA PRO A 249 8.43 -15.35 8.90
C PRO A 249 7.48 -16.56 8.93
N ALA A 250 6.19 -16.30 8.76
CA ALA A 250 5.19 -17.33 8.53
C ALA A 250 5.35 -17.91 7.11
N PRO A 251 5.13 -19.22 6.91
CA PRO A 251 5.34 -19.87 5.62
C PRO A 251 4.17 -19.58 4.66
N LEU A 252 4.20 -18.43 4.00
CA LEU A 252 3.35 -18.17 2.83
C LEU A 252 3.88 -18.95 1.61
N PRO A 253 3.05 -19.24 0.60
CA PRO A 253 3.54 -19.72 -0.70
C PRO A 253 4.63 -18.80 -1.25
N GLU A 254 5.63 -19.35 -1.95
CA GLU A 254 6.85 -18.64 -2.34
C GLU A 254 6.58 -17.33 -3.10
N ASP A 255 5.59 -17.35 -4.00
CA ASP A 255 5.22 -16.19 -4.81
C ASP A 255 4.12 -15.33 -4.17
N ALA A 256 3.62 -15.68 -2.98
CA ALA A 256 2.54 -14.93 -2.35
C ALA A 256 3.06 -13.68 -1.63
N ARG A 257 2.39 -12.55 -1.87
CA ARG A 257 2.55 -11.30 -1.13
C ARG A 257 1.26 -10.87 -0.46
N ILE A 258 1.39 -10.23 0.70
CA ILE A 258 0.22 -9.70 1.43
C ILE A 258 -0.14 -8.34 0.85
N ASP A 259 -1.22 -8.25 0.08
CA ASP A 259 -1.75 -6.98 -0.39
C ASP A 259 -2.93 -6.50 0.46
N LEU A 260 -3.84 -7.41 0.83
CA LEU A 260 -5.01 -7.14 1.66
C LEU A 260 -5.35 -8.38 2.52
N TRP A 261 -6.21 -8.17 3.51
CA TRP A 261 -6.79 -9.22 4.35
C TRP A 261 -8.29 -9.30 4.12
N VAL A 262 -8.83 -10.51 3.99
CA VAL A 262 -10.27 -10.79 3.79
C VAL A 262 -10.65 -12.08 4.52
N ASP A 263 -11.87 -12.21 5.04
CA ASP A 263 -12.39 -13.50 5.52
C ASP A 263 -13.27 -14.10 4.41
N ALA A 264 -12.67 -14.86 3.49
CA ALA A 264 -13.30 -15.22 2.23
C ALA A 264 -14.36 -16.32 2.36
N ASP A 265 -14.22 -17.19 3.36
CA ASP A 265 -15.11 -18.32 3.65
C ASP A 265 -15.97 -18.11 4.91
N ARG A 266 -15.77 -16.98 5.63
CA ARG A 266 -16.54 -16.54 6.80
C ARG A 266 -16.32 -17.43 8.02
N ASP A 267 -15.14 -18.01 8.19
CA ASP A 267 -14.75 -18.78 9.37
C ASP A 267 -14.23 -17.91 10.53
N GLY A 268 -14.07 -16.59 10.29
CA GLY A 268 -13.54 -15.62 11.24
C GLY A 268 -12.02 -15.50 11.24
N ARG A 269 -11.30 -16.25 10.40
CA ARG A 269 -9.86 -16.19 10.16
C ARG A 269 -9.61 -15.40 8.87
N PRO A 270 -8.71 -14.40 8.88
CA PRO A 270 -8.43 -13.64 7.69
C PRO A 270 -7.50 -14.39 6.73
N ASP A 271 -7.90 -14.52 5.49
CA ASP A 271 -7.09 -14.90 4.35
C ASP A 271 -6.28 -13.73 3.80
N VAL A 272 -5.25 -14.07 3.02
CA VAL A 272 -4.44 -13.09 2.30
C VAL A 272 -4.98 -12.92 0.89
N LEU A 273 -5.10 -11.69 0.44
CA LEU A 273 -5.23 -11.36 -0.98
C LEU A 273 -3.87 -10.95 -1.52
N SER A 274 -3.51 -11.50 -2.68
CA SER A 274 -2.26 -11.27 -3.37
C SER A 274 -2.49 -10.93 -4.84
N ALA A 275 -1.84 -9.89 -5.35
CA ALA A 275 -1.80 -9.57 -6.78
C ALA A 275 -0.87 -10.53 -7.56
N GLU A 276 -0.11 -11.35 -6.85
CA GLU A 276 0.81 -12.31 -7.45
C GLU A 276 0.06 -13.51 -8.06
N PRO A 277 0.57 -14.09 -9.16
CA PRO A 277 1.84 -13.76 -9.81
C PRO A 277 1.70 -12.67 -10.89
N PHE A 278 0.53 -12.05 -11.03
CA PHE A 278 0.22 -11.07 -12.08
C PHE A 278 0.56 -9.63 -11.66
N ARG A 279 1.50 -9.41 -10.74
CA ARG A 279 1.89 -8.06 -10.34
C ARG A 279 2.76 -7.43 -11.43
N THR A 280 2.43 -6.22 -11.84
CA THR A 280 3.28 -5.38 -12.70
C THR A 280 3.74 -4.12 -11.95
N ALA A 281 4.93 -3.63 -12.31
CA ALA A 281 5.58 -2.47 -11.69
C ALA A 281 5.60 -1.23 -12.59
N GLU A 282 4.80 -1.20 -13.67
CA GLU A 282 4.99 -0.23 -14.75
C GLU A 282 3.99 0.95 -14.75
N CYS A 283 4.52 2.12 -15.15
CA CYS A 283 3.87 3.43 -15.32
C CYS A 283 3.52 4.21 -14.04
N GLN A 284 4.49 5.01 -13.58
CA GLN A 284 4.45 6.11 -12.59
C GLN A 284 3.81 5.87 -11.21
N GLU A 285 3.10 4.77 -10.97
CA GLU A 285 2.48 4.48 -9.68
C GLU A 285 3.23 3.43 -8.88
N ILE A 286 3.49 3.81 -7.63
CA ILE A 286 4.18 3.01 -6.65
C ILE A 286 3.23 1.89 -6.16
N ASP A 287 3.57 0.64 -6.49
CA ASP A 287 3.24 -0.57 -5.72
C ASP A 287 1.74 -0.91 -5.54
N SER A 288 0.87 -0.48 -6.44
CA SER A 288 -0.59 -0.58 -6.25
C SER A 288 -1.25 -1.88 -6.76
N GLY A 289 -0.49 -2.91 -7.17
CA GLY A 289 -1.07 -4.14 -7.74
C GLY A 289 -2.03 -3.86 -8.91
N TRP A 290 -1.74 -2.80 -9.66
CA TRP A 290 -2.67 -2.17 -10.59
C TRP A 290 -3.09 -3.12 -11.71
N GLY A 291 -4.40 -3.28 -11.92
CA GLY A 291 -4.97 -4.12 -12.98
C GLY A 291 -4.83 -5.63 -12.82
N ALA A 292 -4.11 -6.12 -11.81
CA ALA A 292 -4.03 -7.55 -11.51
C ALA A 292 -5.26 -8.02 -10.70
N PRO A 293 -5.83 -9.21 -10.97
CA PRO A 293 -6.79 -9.80 -10.05
C PRO A 293 -6.10 -10.13 -8.72
N TYR A 294 -6.69 -9.71 -7.61
CA TYR A 294 -6.30 -10.24 -6.31
C TYR A 294 -6.73 -11.70 -6.19
N LEU A 295 -5.76 -12.60 -6.12
CA LEU A 295 -5.94 -14.02 -5.86
C LEU A 295 -5.92 -14.27 -4.35
N LEU A 296 -6.68 -15.27 -3.92
CA LEU A 296 -6.77 -15.66 -2.53
C LEU A 296 -5.66 -16.64 -2.18
N VAL A 297 -4.97 -16.34 -1.09
CA VAL A 297 -4.08 -17.24 -0.38
C VAL A 297 -4.82 -17.58 0.92
N HIS A 298 -5.58 -18.67 0.85
CA HIS A 298 -6.47 -19.13 1.91
C HIS A 298 -5.68 -19.65 3.10
N ALA A 299 -6.05 -19.21 4.29
CA ALA A 299 -5.38 -19.50 5.54
C ALA A 299 -5.98 -20.75 6.22
N GLY A 300 -5.30 -21.88 6.11
CA GLY A 300 -5.64 -23.10 6.85
C GLY A 300 -5.13 -23.12 8.29
N PRO A 301 -5.53 -24.14 9.09
CA PRO A 301 -5.07 -24.32 10.46
C PRO A 301 -3.56 -24.54 10.55
N GLY A 302 -2.92 -24.00 11.60
CA GLY A 302 -1.50 -24.26 11.86
C GLY A 302 -0.56 -23.54 10.89
N LEU A 303 -0.91 -22.31 10.48
CA LEU A 303 -0.17 -21.54 9.47
C LEU A 303 -0.09 -22.23 8.10
N ALA A 304 -1.07 -23.05 7.74
CA ALA A 304 -1.10 -23.75 6.45
C ALA A 304 -1.76 -22.86 5.39
N PHE A 305 -1.00 -22.05 4.68
CA PHE A 305 -1.53 -21.19 3.60
C PHE A 305 -1.54 -21.93 2.26
N SER A 306 -2.65 -21.84 1.51
CA SER A 306 -2.77 -22.39 0.16
C SER A 306 -3.34 -21.36 -0.81
N ASN A 307 -2.76 -21.29 -2.00
CA ASN A 307 -3.28 -20.49 -3.10
C ASN A 307 -3.98 -21.35 -4.17
N ASP A 308 -4.19 -22.64 -3.95
CA ASP A 308 -4.70 -23.59 -4.96
C ASP A 308 -5.88 -24.46 -4.53
N ASP A 309 -6.35 -24.30 -3.29
CA ASP A 309 -7.44 -25.12 -2.75
C ASP A 309 -8.82 -24.69 -3.29
N GLU A 310 -9.90 -25.37 -2.84
CA GLU A 310 -11.24 -25.08 -3.35
C GLU A 310 -11.71 -23.67 -2.97
N THR A 311 -11.31 -23.13 -1.82
CA THR A 311 -11.66 -21.76 -1.41
C THR A 311 -10.96 -20.75 -2.32
N ALA A 312 -9.68 -20.94 -2.60
CA ALA A 312 -8.92 -20.11 -3.52
C ALA A 312 -9.47 -20.17 -4.95
N ARG A 313 -9.82 -21.36 -5.45
CA ARG A 313 -10.47 -21.53 -6.77
C ARG A 313 -11.86 -20.89 -6.81
N ALA A 314 -12.66 -21.04 -5.76
CA ALA A 314 -13.96 -20.40 -5.66
C ALA A 314 -13.83 -18.87 -5.66
N TRP A 315 -12.83 -18.31 -4.98
CA TRP A 315 -12.47 -16.90 -5.08
C TRP A 315 -12.08 -16.52 -6.51
N GLY A 316 -11.21 -17.29 -7.15
CA GLY A 316 -10.83 -17.09 -8.55
C GLY A 316 -12.02 -17.06 -9.51
N ARG A 317 -13.03 -17.93 -9.33
CA ARG A 317 -14.28 -17.89 -10.11
C ARG A 317 -15.14 -16.66 -9.83
N ARG A 318 -15.06 -16.07 -8.62
CA ARG A 318 -15.75 -14.80 -8.32
C ARG A 318 -15.08 -13.63 -9.04
N VAL A 319 -13.74 -13.57 -9.00
CA VAL A 319 -12.96 -12.50 -9.64
C VAL A 319 -12.98 -12.63 -11.17
N CYS A 320 -12.89 -13.86 -11.68
CA CYS A 320 -12.90 -14.19 -13.11
C CYS A 320 -14.09 -15.09 -13.45
N PRO A 321 -15.32 -14.54 -13.55
CA PRO A 321 -16.55 -15.34 -13.68
C PRO A 321 -16.65 -16.15 -14.98
N CYS A 322 -15.97 -15.72 -16.03
CA CYS A 322 -15.84 -16.49 -17.27
C CYS A 322 -14.59 -16.13 -18.04
N ARG A 323 -14.22 -17.02 -18.98
CA ARG A 323 -13.12 -16.81 -19.91
C ARG A 323 -13.40 -15.59 -20.80
N PRO A 324 -12.58 -14.52 -20.76
CA PRO A 324 -12.81 -13.32 -21.55
C PRO A 324 -12.79 -13.61 -23.05
N THR A 325 -13.78 -13.10 -23.79
CA THR A 325 -13.82 -13.23 -25.27
C THR A 325 -12.94 -12.20 -25.98
N ARG A 326 -12.71 -11.04 -25.35
CA ARG A 326 -11.74 -10.03 -25.76
C ARG A 326 -10.71 -9.82 -24.66
N LEU A 327 -9.47 -9.55 -25.04
CA LEU A 327 -8.38 -9.24 -24.11
C LEU A 327 -8.25 -7.72 -23.91
N LEU A 328 -8.37 -6.93 -24.99
CA LEU A 328 -8.33 -5.48 -24.89
C LEU A 328 -9.64 -4.95 -24.32
N ALA A 329 -9.55 -4.19 -23.24
CA ALA A 329 -10.69 -3.52 -22.65
C ALA A 329 -11.14 -2.33 -23.49
N GLU A 330 -12.44 -2.04 -23.50
CA GLU A 330 -12.93 -0.81 -24.11
C GLU A 330 -12.42 0.42 -23.34
N PRO A 331 -12.12 1.55 -24.04
CA PRO A 331 -11.85 2.83 -23.38
C PRO A 331 -12.98 3.19 -22.41
N ARG A 332 -12.65 3.56 -21.17
CA ARG A 332 -13.64 4.06 -20.21
C ARG A 332 -13.84 5.56 -20.29
N HIS A 333 -12.82 6.29 -20.75
CA HIS A 333 -12.78 7.74 -20.84
C HIS A 333 -12.08 8.16 -22.13
N ASP A 334 -12.35 9.39 -22.60
CA ASP A 334 -11.77 9.97 -23.82
C ASP A 334 -10.22 10.08 -23.80
N HIS A 335 -9.59 9.68 -22.69
CA HIS A 335 -8.14 9.75 -22.47
C HIS A 335 -7.51 8.39 -22.12
N ASP A 336 -8.31 7.36 -21.79
CA ASP A 336 -7.79 6.05 -21.42
C ASP A 336 -8.01 5.08 -22.58
N GLY A 337 -7.01 4.97 -23.46
CA GLY A 337 -7.02 3.96 -24.51
C GLY A 337 -7.07 2.53 -23.93
N PRO A 338 -7.42 1.54 -24.75
CA PRO A 338 -7.48 0.13 -24.34
C PRO A 338 -6.13 -0.39 -23.79
N LEU A 339 -5.03 0.21 -24.25
CA LEU A 339 -3.66 -0.11 -23.86
C LEU A 339 -3.23 0.53 -22.52
N TYR A 340 -4.09 1.34 -21.88
CA TYR A 340 -3.88 1.94 -20.56
C TYR A 340 -4.76 1.30 -19.48
N SER A 341 -5.65 0.41 -19.90
CA SER A 341 -6.74 -0.02 -19.06
C SER A 341 -6.30 -1.16 -18.15
N GLN A 342 -6.42 -0.95 -16.84
CA GLN A 342 -6.36 -2.01 -15.82
C GLN A 342 -7.23 -3.23 -16.19
N ARG A 343 -8.34 -2.99 -16.89
CA ARG A 343 -9.23 -4.08 -17.33
C ARG A 343 -8.59 -4.96 -18.40
N THR A 344 -7.66 -4.46 -19.20
CA THR A 344 -6.92 -5.26 -20.18
C THR A 344 -6.01 -6.25 -19.45
N LEU A 345 -5.24 -5.80 -18.47
CA LEU A 345 -4.43 -6.66 -17.61
C LEU A 345 -5.30 -7.69 -16.88
N LEU A 346 -6.41 -7.27 -16.30
CA LEU A 346 -7.36 -8.16 -15.62
C LEU A 346 -7.94 -9.22 -16.57
N ARG A 347 -8.29 -8.86 -17.81
CA ARG A 347 -8.77 -9.80 -18.84
C ARG A 347 -7.69 -10.80 -19.25
N ILE A 348 -6.43 -10.37 -19.38
CA ILE A 348 -5.31 -11.26 -19.68
C ILE A 348 -5.10 -12.26 -18.52
N ALA A 349 -5.03 -11.79 -17.28
CA ALA A 349 -4.88 -12.65 -16.11
C ALA A 349 -6.06 -13.63 -15.96
N CYS A 350 -7.30 -13.17 -16.18
CA CYS A 350 -8.46 -14.05 -16.19
C CYS A 350 -8.40 -15.09 -17.32
N ALA A 351 -7.93 -14.74 -18.52
CA ALA A 351 -7.74 -15.72 -19.59
C ALA A 351 -6.74 -16.81 -19.18
N ARG A 352 -5.61 -16.45 -18.54
CA ARG A 352 -4.64 -17.41 -17.96
C ARG A 352 -5.28 -18.32 -16.91
N LEU A 353 -6.04 -17.76 -15.96
CA LEU A 353 -6.76 -18.53 -14.94
C LEU A 353 -7.79 -19.49 -15.53
N TRP A 354 -8.37 -19.17 -16.69
CA TRP A 354 -9.27 -20.06 -17.43
C TRP A 354 -8.56 -21.08 -18.35
N GLY A 355 -7.22 -21.04 -18.40
CA GLY A 355 -6.37 -22.04 -19.04
C GLY A 355 -5.88 -21.68 -20.44
N ASP A 356 -5.99 -20.42 -20.87
CA ASP A 356 -5.33 -19.96 -22.10
C ASP A 356 -3.82 -19.98 -21.88
N ASP A 357 -3.05 -20.54 -22.82
CA ASP A 357 -1.59 -20.43 -22.79
C ASP A 357 -1.11 -19.07 -23.33
N VAL A 358 0.16 -18.75 -23.08
CA VAL A 358 0.78 -17.46 -23.48
C VAL A 358 0.70 -17.25 -25.00
N ALA A 359 0.93 -18.31 -25.79
CA ALA A 359 0.89 -18.23 -27.26
C ALA A 359 -0.52 -17.89 -27.77
N SER A 360 -1.56 -18.47 -27.17
CA SER A 360 -2.95 -18.14 -27.50
C SER A 360 -3.29 -16.70 -27.13
N ILE A 361 -2.72 -16.17 -26.04
CA ILE A 361 -2.91 -14.77 -25.64
C ILE A 361 -2.20 -13.82 -26.60
N GLU A 362 -0.95 -14.11 -26.99
CA GLU A 362 -0.19 -13.34 -27.98
C GLU A 362 -0.95 -13.26 -29.31
N GLU A 363 -1.41 -14.39 -29.85
CA GLU A 363 -2.17 -14.42 -31.12
C GLU A 363 -3.43 -13.55 -31.05
N ARG A 364 -4.17 -13.62 -29.93
CA ARG A 364 -5.39 -12.85 -29.71
C ARG A 364 -5.11 -11.36 -29.55
N LEU A 365 -4.10 -10.99 -28.77
CA LEU A 365 -3.68 -9.60 -28.58
C LEU A 365 -3.25 -8.98 -29.91
N GLY A 366 -2.39 -9.64 -30.67
CA GLY A 366 -1.96 -9.16 -31.98
C GLY A 366 -3.11 -9.04 -33.00
N ALA A 367 -4.15 -9.86 -32.89
CA ALA A 367 -5.37 -9.70 -33.69
C ALA A 367 -6.19 -8.47 -33.26
N GLU A 368 -6.44 -8.31 -31.96
CA GLU A 368 -7.21 -7.19 -31.40
C GLU A 368 -6.49 -5.84 -31.58
N MET A 369 -5.17 -5.78 -31.45
CA MET A 369 -4.38 -4.56 -31.67
C MET A 369 -4.37 -4.13 -33.14
N ARG A 370 -4.34 -5.09 -34.09
CA ARG A 370 -4.50 -4.78 -35.52
C ARG A 370 -5.90 -4.25 -35.85
N GLU A 371 -6.93 -4.66 -35.13
CA GLU A 371 -8.29 -4.13 -35.27
C GLU A 371 -8.38 -2.67 -34.80
N LEU A 372 -7.66 -2.30 -33.73
CA LEU A 372 -7.57 -0.93 -33.24
C LEU A 372 -6.86 0.00 -34.25
N GLY A 373 -5.83 -0.49 -34.95
CA GLY A 373 -5.07 0.28 -35.94
C GLY A 373 -4.00 1.20 -35.33
N GLU A 374 -3.24 1.89 -36.19
CA GLU A 374 -2.09 2.73 -35.78
C GLU A 374 -2.49 4.06 -35.10
N ALA A 375 -3.77 4.44 -35.14
CA ALA A 375 -4.23 5.75 -34.69
C ALA A 375 -4.29 5.92 -33.15
N ASP A 376 -4.34 4.81 -32.40
CA ASP A 376 -4.63 4.82 -30.95
C ASP A 376 -3.39 4.61 -30.05
N GLY A 377 -2.16 4.73 -30.56
CA GLY A 377 -0.96 4.28 -29.83
C GLY A 377 0.34 5.08 -29.98
N VAL A 378 0.36 6.25 -30.64
CA VAL A 378 1.62 6.98 -30.88
C VAL A 378 1.72 8.22 -29.99
N GLY A 379 2.54 8.13 -28.94
CA GLY A 379 3.14 9.32 -28.29
C GLY A 379 3.06 9.41 -26.77
N ASP A 380 2.52 8.40 -26.09
CA ASP A 380 2.33 8.46 -24.65
C ASP A 380 3.14 7.38 -23.93
N VAL A 381 3.75 7.79 -22.83
CA VAL A 381 4.79 7.06 -22.11
C VAL A 381 4.22 5.84 -21.37
N CYS A 382 2.89 5.77 -21.21
CA CYS A 382 2.23 4.75 -20.39
C CYS A 382 1.39 3.71 -21.15
N ALA A 383 1.33 3.76 -22.48
CA ALA A 383 0.63 2.73 -23.24
C ALA A 383 1.44 1.42 -23.22
N TYR A 384 0.80 0.30 -22.86
CA TYR A 384 1.45 -1.01 -22.95
C TYR A 384 1.63 -1.42 -24.42
N SER A 385 2.85 -1.81 -24.78
CA SER A 385 3.14 -2.50 -26.03
C SER A 385 2.56 -3.92 -26.01
N GLU A 386 2.43 -4.54 -27.19
CA GLU A 386 2.05 -5.95 -27.29
C GLU A 386 3.01 -6.84 -26.49
N GLU A 387 4.31 -6.58 -26.57
CA GLU A 387 5.35 -7.29 -25.81
C GLU A 387 5.15 -7.16 -24.30
N GLN A 388 4.81 -5.98 -23.78
CA GLN A 388 4.52 -5.78 -22.36
C GLN A 388 3.27 -6.54 -21.91
N LEU A 389 2.21 -6.54 -22.73
CA LEU A 389 0.97 -7.26 -22.43
C LEU A 389 1.16 -8.79 -22.48
N VAL A 390 2.00 -9.28 -23.39
CA VAL A 390 2.38 -10.70 -23.47
C VAL A 390 3.27 -11.08 -22.29
N GLY A 391 4.26 -10.25 -21.95
CA GLY A 391 5.10 -10.43 -20.76
C GLY A 391 4.30 -10.54 -19.47
N PHE A 392 3.24 -9.73 -19.34
CA PHE A 392 2.29 -9.83 -18.22
C PHE A 392 1.55 -11.18 -18.13
N ALA A 393 1.38 -11.89 -19.26
CA ALA A 393 0.71 -13.18 -19.31
C ALA A 393 1.64 -14.37 -19.00
N GLU A 394 2.97 -14.17 -19.00
CA GLU A 394 3.97 -15.22 -18.81
C GLU A 394 3.88 -15.96 -17.46
N PRO A 395 3.60 -15.28 -16.32
CA PRO A 395 3.56 -15.99 -15.04
C PRO A 395 2.53 -17.12 -15.04
N GLU A 396 2.89 -18.26 -14.43
CA GLU A 396 1.99 -19.40 -14.31
C GLU A 396 0.98 -19.16 -13.18
N PRO A 397 -0.33 -19.26 -13.44
CA PRO A 397 -1.32 -19.09 -12.38
C PRO A 397 -1.20 -20.22 -11.35
N PRO A 398 -1.50 -19.97 -10.06
CA PRO A 398 -1.44 -21.00 -9.02
C PRO A 398 -2.45 -22.13 -9.23
N PHE A 399 -3.48 -21.89 -10.04
CA PHE A 399 -4.47 -22.88 -10.46
C PHE A 399 -5.08 -22.52 -11.82
N VAL A 400 -5.68 -23.53 -12.45
CA VAL A 400 -6.57 -23.35 -13.60
C VAL A 400 -8.01 -23.66 -13.18
N LEU A 401 -8.95 -22.77 -13.49
CA LEU A 401 -10.37 -22.88 -13.15
C LEU A 401 -11.08 -23.99 -13.94
N GLY A 402 -10.54 -24.35 -15.10
CA GLY A 402 -11.01 -25.40 -16.00
C GLY A 402 -12.38 -25.08 -16.61
N ALA A 403 -12.78 -25.82 -17.65
CA ALA A 403 -14.12 -25.72 -18.23
C ALA A 403 -15.19 -26.39 -17.31
N SER A 404 -15.26 -25.97 -16.05
CA SER A 404 -16.40 -26.33 -15.22
C SER A 404 -17.60 -25.55 -15.73
N SER A 405 -18.68 -26.26 -16.09
CA SER A 405 -19.93 -25.62 -16.53
C SER A 405 -20.36 -24.58 -15.49
N PRO A 406 -20.83 -23.39 -15.90
CA PRO A 406 -21.23 -22.35 -14.96
C PRO A 406 -22.20 -22.94 -13.92
N PRO A 407 -22.05 -22.61 -12.62
CA PRO A 407 -22.94 -23.13 -11.60
C PRO A 407 -24.38 -22.84 -11.98
N ALA A 408 -25.24 -23.85 -11.89
CA ALA A 408 -26.67 -23.66 -12.09
C ALA A 408 -27.16 -22.60 -11.07
N ARG A 409 -27.65 -21.47 -11.59
CA ARG A 409 -28.15 -20.34 -10.80
C ARG A 409 -29.33 -20.73 -9.94
#